data_AF-X6MET0-F1
#
_entry.id   AF-X6MET0-F1
#
_cell.length_a   1.000
_cell.length_b   1.000
_cell.length_c   1.000
_cell.angle_alpha   90.00
_cell.angle_beta   90.00
_cell.angle_gamma   90.00
#
_symmetry.space_group_name_H-M   'P 1'
#
loop_
_entity.id
_entity.type
_entity.pdbx_description
1 polymer ?
#
loop_
_entity_poly.entity_id
_entity_poly.type
_entity_poly.pdbx_seq_one_letter_code
_entity_poly.pdbx_strand_id
1 'polypeptide(L)'
;MLENRLNEKYIIGKKQIQFTLNDVKFHLAQQHDMRQIMAEISRKYKETSDTKYDYFEEAAIQLIRNVKMKIEQRADTSGAEEKTMDENDNSNSNKHKLTAFKTATYALEQVLLTLSRQMIVPSRDMEMGHYMEDLLHLQPIEFAPFKGLHLLLKHSYHLWQHVERWYMLFESTWQKTPAKVNALYQNPVTETLKHKLSQFVEDTPIVQMWMLLKEWRLLLETKLCQQNYEYMSIIMFKQHLIIFVQNQGLSNFLVKLPDELSLQCAATAYELCVGFYEKKGFETK
;
A
#
# COMPACT_ATOMS: atom_id res chain seq x y z
N MET A 1 -37.07 -8.51 -37.41
CA MET A 1 -36.21 -9.27 -38.34
C MET A 1 -34.71 -9.18 -38.04
N LEU A 2 -34.19 -8.17 -37.32
CA LEU A 2 -32.78 -8.10 -36.91
C LEU A 2 -32.45 -9.03 -35.73
N GLU A 3 -33.36 -9.15 -34.77
CA GLU A 3 -33.23 -10.04 -33.59
C GLU A 3 -33.10 -11.52 -33.96
N ASN A 4 -33.91 -12.02 -34.90
CA ASN A 4 -33.81 -13.43 -35.33
C ASN A 4 -32.47 -13.74 -36.01
N ARG A 5 -31.90 -12.79 -36.78
CA ARG A 5 -30.59 -12.98 -37.42
C ARG A 5 -29.43 -12.95 -36.43
N LEU A 6 -29.57 -12.22 -35.31
CA LEU A 6 -28.60 -12.20 -34.22
C LEU A 6 -28.64 -13.50 -33.40
N ASN A 7 -29.85 -14.00 -33.08
CA ASN A 7 -30.03 -15.25 -32.34
C ASN A 7 -29.53 -16.48 -33.11
N GLU A 8 -29.75 -16.58 -34.42
CA GLU A 8 -29.36 -17.77 -35.19
C GLU A 8 -27.86 -17.83 -35.55
N LYS A 9 -27.19 -16.68 -35.72
CA LYS A 9 -25.77 -16.65 -36.15
C LYS A 9 -24.74 -16.49 -35.04
N TYR A 10 -25.07 -15.83 -33.93
CA TYR A 10 -24.06 -15.44 -32.93
C TYR A 10 -24.29 -16.05 -31.53
N ILE A 11 -25.51 -16.50 -31.21
CA ILE A 11 -25.84 -17.12 -29.92
C ILE A 11 -26.46 -18.50 -30.17
N ILE A 12 -25.60 -19.46 -30.55
CA ILE A 12 -26.03 -20.86 -30.65
C ILE A 12 -25.93 -21.48 -29.24
N GLY A 13 -27.09 -21.69 -28.62
CA GLY A 13 -27.26 -22.37 -27.32
C GLY A 13 -27.30 -21.46 -26.09
N LYS A 14 -27.88 -21.97 -24.98
CA LYS A 14 -27.68 -21.38 -23.65
C LYS A 14 -26.24 -21.67 -23.22
N LYS A 15 -25.33 -20.70 -23.35
CA LYS A 15 -24.02 -20.78 -22.70
C LYS A 15 -24.23 -20.66 -21.19
N GLN A 16 -24.39 -21.80 -20.54
CA GLN A 16 -24.38 -21.87 -19.10
C GLN A 16 -22.92 -21.73 -18.67
N ILE A 17 -22.53 -20.53 -18.22
CA ILE A 17 -21.21 -20.33 -17.63
C ILE A 17 -21.23 -21.01 -16.27
N GLN A 18 -20.68 -22.22 -16.20
CA GLN A 18 -20.44 -22.92 -14.94
C GLN A 18 -19.09 -22.49 -14.40
N PHE A 19 -19.09 -21.81 -13.26
CA PHE A 19 -17.91 -21.67 -12.42
C PHE A 19 -18.05 -22.68 -11.29
N THR A 20 -17.02 -23.49 -11.03
CA THR A 20 -16.94 -24.17 -9.74
C THR A 20 -16.46 -23.16 -8.69
N LEU A 21 -16.83 -23.32 -7.42
CA LEU A 21 -16.32 -22.47 -6.33
C LEU A 21 -14.78 -22.47 -6.26
N ASN A 22 -14.12 -23.50 -6.79
CA ASN A 22 -12.67 -23.58 -6.92
C ASN A 22 -12.10 -22.64 -8.00
N ASP A 23 -12.91 -22.24 -8.98
CA ASP A 23 -12.54 -21.32 -10.07
C ASP A 23 -12.71 -19.84 -9.65
N VAL A 24 -13.43 -19.58 -8.55
CA VAL A 24 -13.65 -18.24 -8.02
C VAL A 24 -12.67 -17.97 -6.87
N LYS A 25 -11.56 -17.29 -7.18
CA LYS A 25 -10.62 -16.85 -6.15
C LYS A 25 -11.03 -15.49 -5.58
N PHE A 26 -11.66 -15.49 -4.41
CA PHE A 26 -11.89 -14.27 -3.65
C PHE A 26 -10.55 -13.74 -3.11
N HIS A 27 -10.25 -12.50 -3.45
CA HIS A 27 -9.07 -11.78 -2.97
C HIS A 27 -9.58 -10.55 -2.23
N LEU A 28 -9.38 -10.53 -0.91
CA LEU A 28 -9.75 -9.38 -0.11
C LEU A 28 -8.68 -8.29 -0.28
N ALA A 29 -9.12 -7.08 -0.65
CA ALA A 29 -8.23 -5.92 -0.74
C ALA A 29 -7.48 -5.72 0.60
N GLN A 30 -6.26 -5.19 0.55
CA GLN A 30 -5.35 -5.03 1.70
C GLN A 30 -4.87 -6.32 2.40
N GLN A 31 -5.14 -7.52 1.87
CA GLN A 31 -4.59 -8.77 2.45
C GLN A 31 -3.38 -9.33 1.71
N HIS A 32 -2.97 -8.70 0.60
CA HIS A 32 -1.83 -9.20 -0.17
C HIS A 32 -0.55 -8.46 0.17
N ASP A 33 0.52 -9.24 0.25
CA ASP A 33 1.86 -8.70 0.20
C ASP A 33 2.13 -8.19 -1.23
N MET A 34 1.87 -6.90 -1.47
CA MET A 34 2.05 -6.28 -2.79
C MET A 34 3.49 -6.37 -3.30
N ARG A 35 4.47 -6.65 -2.43
CA ARG A 35 5.86 -6.87 -2.83
C ARG A 35 6.04 -8.22 -3.50
N GLN A 36 5.38 -9.26 -3.00
CA GLN A 36 5.36 -10.57 -3.64
C GLN A 36 4.68 -10.48 -5.01
N ILE A 37 3.57 -9.75 -5.08
CA ILE A 37 2.86 -9.48 -6.35
C ILE A 37 3.78 -8.74 -7.34
N MET A 38 4.49 -7.70 -6.89
CA MET A 38 5.45 -6.97 -7.72
C MET A 38 6.58 -7.90 -8.23
N ALA A 39 7.17 -8.70 -7.34
CA ALA A 39 8.23 -9.63 -7.71
C ALA A 39 7.75 -10.68 -8.72
N GLU A 40 6.51 -11.18 -8.57
CA GLU A 40 5.89 -12.10 -9.50
C GLU A 40 5.70 -11.47 -10.89
N ILE A 41 5.20 -10.24 -10.95
CA ILE A 41 4.99 -9.51 -12.21
C ILE A 41 6.33 -9.28 -12.92
N SER A 42 7.34 -8.78 -12.20
CA SER A 42 8.67 -8.55 -12.78
C SER A 42 9.30 -9.85 -13.29
N ARG A 43 9.16 -10.95 -12.56
CA ARG A 43 9.63 -12.28 -13.00
C ARG A 43 8.91 -12.72 -14.28
N LYS A 44 7.57 -12.69 -14.30
CA LYS A 44 6.77 -13.06 -15.47
C LYS A 44 7.13 -12.22 -16.69
N TYR A 45 7.35 -10.93 -16.50
CA TYR A 45 7.77 -10.03 -17.57
C TYR A 45 9.16 -10.40 -18.12
N LYS A 46 10.14 -10.71 -17.27
CA LYS A 46 11.47 -11.17 -17.68
C LYS A 46 11.46 -12.54 -18.38
N GLU A 47 10.53 -13.42 -18.01
CA GLU A 47 10.35 -14.73 -18.65
C GLU A 47 9.67 -14.64 -20.02
N THR A 48 8.79 -13.65 -20.21
CA THR A 48 7.98 -13.49 -21.43
C THR A 48 8.48 -12.43 -22.40
N SER A 49 9.41 -11.58 -21.97
CA SER A 49 10.03 -10.55 -22.80
C SER A 49 11.54 -10.80 -22.92
N ASP A 50 12.09 -10.63 -24.12
CA ASP A 50 13.54 -10.69 -24.37
C ASP A 50 14.31 -9.48 -23.77
N THR A 51 13.71 -8.80 -22.78
CA THR A 51 14.24 -7.55 -22.22
C THR A 51 15.00 -7.80 -20.92
N LYS A 52 16.08 -7.03 -20.72
CA LYS A 52 16.85 -7.05 -19.45
C LYS A 52 16.25 -6.15 -18.37
N TYR A 53 15.17 -5.42 -18.69
CA TYR A 53 14.61 -4.40 -17.81
C TYR A 53 13.58 -4.99 -16.86
N ASP A 54 13.47 -4.39 -15.67
CA ASP A 54 12.37 -4.67 -14.76
C ASP A 54 11.06 -4.05 -15.26
N TYR A 55 9.93 -4.65 -14.88
CA TYR A 55 8.62 -4.16 -15.29
C TYR A 55 8.35 -2.75 -14.76
N PHE A 56 8.67 -2.53 -13.48
CA PHE A 56 8.34 -1.30 -12.76
C PHE A 56 9.43 -0.24 -12.86
N GLU A 57 9.00 1.01 -12.91
CA GLU A 57 9.85 2.21 -12.94
C GLU A 57 9.27 3.29 -12.03
N GLU A 58 10.13 4.14 -11.51
CA GLU A 58 9.70 5.29 -10.72
C GLU A 58 8.95 6.29 -11.61
N ALA A 59 7.70 6.60 -11.23
CA ALA A 59 7.02 7.77 -11.76
C ALA A 59 7.74 9.07 -11.37
N ALA A 60 7.79 10.02 -12.30
CA ALA A 60 8.28 11.36 -12.00
C ALA A 60 7.48 12.00 -10.85
N ILE A 61 8.16 12.69 -9.94
CA ILE A 61 7.57 13.31 -8.74
C ILE A 61 6.39 14.22 -9.09
N GLN A 62 6.46 14.93 -10.22
CA GLN A 62 5.37 15.80 -10.67
C GLN A 62 4.10 15.01 -11.00
N LEU A 63 4.21 13.81 -11.57
CA LEU A 63 3.05 12.95 -11.84
C LEU A 63 2.42 12.47 -10.53
N ILE A 64 3.24 12.11 -9.55
CA ILE A 64 2.79 11.69 -8.21
C ILE A 64 2.03 12.84 -7.53
N ARG A 65 2.57 14.07 -7.59
CA ARG A 65 1.88 15.28 -7.08
C ARG A 65 0.57 15.53 -7.80
N ASN A 66 0.53 15.38 -9.13
CA ASN A 66 -0.70 15.56 -9.91
C ASN A 66 -1.79 14.55 -9.54
N VAL A 67 -1.42 13.28 -9.29
CA VAL A 67 -2.36 12.26 -8.78
C VAL A 67 -2.92 12.67 -7.44
N LYS A 68 -2.05 13.09 -6.50
CA LYS A 68 -2.48 13.56 -5.17
C LYS A 68 -3.52 14.67 -5.30
N MET A 69 -3.22 15.70 -6.10
CA MET A 69 -4.12 16.83 -6.32
C MET A 69 -5.47 16.38 -6.89
N LYS A 70 -5.49 15.46 -7.86
CA LYS A 70 -6.75 14.95 -8.42
C LYS A 70 -7.57 14.14 -7.41
N ILE A 71 -6.93 13.36 -6.54
CA ILE A 71 -7.62 12.63 -5.47
C ILE A 71 -8.23 13.62 -4.46
N GLU A 72 -7.49 14.64 -4.05
CA GLU A 72 -7.93 15.67 -3.09
C GLU A 72 -9.07 16.53 -3.65
N GLN A 73 -8.90 17.06 -4.88
CA GLN A 73 -9.94 17.85 -5.56
C GLN A 73 -11.27 17.11 -5.64
N ARG A 74 -11.20 15.80 -5.90
CA ARG A 74 -12.38 14.95 -5.97
C ARG A 74 -13.07 14.81 -4.60
N ALA A 75 -12.30 14.60 -3.54
CA ALA A 75 -12.84 14.57 -2.18
C ALA A 75 -13.54 15.88 -1.82
N ASP A 76 -12.97 17.02 -2.25
CA ASP A 76 -13.54 18.34 -2.00
C ASP A 76 -14.84 18.58 -2.80
N THR A 77 -14.93 18.10 -4.06
CA THR A 77 -16.18 18.17 -4.84
C THR A 77 -17.31 17.30 -4.29
N SER A 78 -16.99 16.10 -3.79
CA SER A 78 -17.99 15.22 -3.14
C SER A 78 -18.53 15.81 -1.84
N GLY A 79 -17.72 16.57 -1.09
CA GLY A 79 -18.20 17.30 0.09
C GLY A 79 -19.08 18.51 -0.25
N ALA A 80 -18.94 19.11 -1.45
CA ALA A 80 -19.71 20.29 -1.84
C ALA A 80 -21.18 19.97 -2.17
N GLU A 81 -21.48 18.76 -2.63
CA GLU A 81 -22.85 18.31 -2.93
C GLU A 81 -23.65 17.93 -1.67
N GLU A 82 -22.98 17.64 -0.55
CA GLU A 82 -23.59 17.33 0.76
C GLU A 82 -23.70 18.57 1.69
N LYS A 83 -23.35 19.78 1.24
CA LYS A 83 -23.43 21.04 2.04
C LYS A 83 -24.85 21.58 2.20
N THR A 84 -25.80 20.75 2.60
CA THR A 84 -27.03 21.20 3.26
C THR A 84 -26.92 20.94 4.75
N MET A 85 -26.66 22.01 5.52
CA MET A 85 -26.85 22.13 6.97
C MET A 85 -26.17 21.06 7.86
N ASP A 86 -24.88 21.21 8.14
CA ASP A 86 -24.35 20.87 9.47
C ASP A 86 -22.95 21.49 9.70
N GLU A 87 -22.79 22.21 10.82
CA GLU A 87 -21.60 22.98 11.20
C GLU A 87 -20.42 22.13 11.71
N ASN A 88 -20.17 20.97 11.09
CA ASN A 88 -19.01 20.10 11.38
C ASN A 88 -18.12 19.90 10.13
N ASP A 89 -17.75 21.01 9.50
CA ASP A 89 -17.09 21.06 8.18
C ASP A 89 -15.68 20.39 8.18
N ASN A 90 -15.00 20.32 9.33
CA ASN A 90 -13.62 19.78 9.39
C ASN A 90 -13.56 18.24 9.54
N SER A 91 -14.56 17.62 10.19
CA SER A 91 -14.61 16.16 10.33
C SER A 91 -15.09 15.47 9.06
N ASN A 92 -15.99 16.10 8.30
CA ASN A 92 -16.48 15.54 7.04
C ASN A 92 -15.44 15.62 5.92
N SER A 93 -14.71 16.74 5.78
CA SER A 93 -13.64 16.88 4.77
C SER A 93 -12.58 15.78 4.90
N ASN A 94 -12.12 15.49 6.12
CA ASN A 94 -11.14 14.42 6.36
C ASN A 94 -11.70 13.02 6.03
N LYS A 95 -12.99 12.78 6.27
CA LYS A 95 -13.64 11.51 5.94
C LYS A 95 -13.73 11.29 4.43
N HIS A 96 -14.11 12.31 3.66
CA HIS A 96 -14.15 12.22 2.20
C HIS A 96 -12.75 12.02 1.59
N LYS A 97 -11.73 12.73 2.13
CA LYS A 97 -10.33 12.53 1.72
C LYS A 97 -9.87 11.10 2.01
N LEU A 98 -10.13 10.60 3.21
CA LEU A 98 -9.82 9.23 3.58
C LEU A 98 -10.45 8.22 2.62
N THR A 99 -11.75 8.36 2.31
CA THR A 99 -12.43 7.48 1.35
C THR A 99 -11.83 7.60 -0.05
N ALA A 100 -11.52 8.82 -0.53
CA ALA A 100 -10.94 9.02 -1.86
C ALA A 100 -9.55 8.37 -1.98
N PHE A 101 -8.69 8.53 -0.97
CA PHE A 101 -7.39 7.84 -0.94
C PHE A 101 -7.55 6.32 -0.84
N LYS A 102 -8.49 5.83 -0.03
CA LYS A 102 -8.81 4.40 0.07
C LYS A 102 -9.22 3.80 -1.28
N THR A 103 -10.14 4.46 -1.98
CA THR A 103 -10.60 4.07 -3.32
C THR A 103 -9.45 4.07 -4.32
N ALA A 104 -8.60 5.09 -4.30
CA ALA A 104 -7.43 5.18 -5.18
C ALA A 104 -6.40 4.07 -4.89
N THR A 105 -6.17 3.74 -3.61
CA THR A 105 -5.32 2.59 -3.22
C THR A 105 -5.89 1.30 -3.80
N TYR A 106 -7.20 1.04 -3.62
CA TYR A 106 -7.85 -0.16 -4.15
C TYR A 106 -7.80 -0.26 -5.67
N ALA A 107 -7.99 0.84 -6.39
CA ALA A 107 -7.86 0.86 -7.85
C ALA A 107 -6.46 0.40 -8.29
N LEU A 108 -5.41 0.89 -7.62
CA LEU A 108 -4.03 0.49 -7.90
C LEU A 108 -3.74 -0.97 -7.51
N GLU A 109 -4.31 -1.45 -6.40
CA GLU A 109 -4.23 -2.87 -6.02
C GLU A 109 -4.87 -3.76 -7.09
N GLN A 110 -6.03 -3.39 -7.65
CA GLN A 110 -6.68 -4.14 -8.72
C GLN A 110 -5.83 -4.19 -10.00
N VAL A 111 -5.11 -3.11 -10.33
CA VAL A 111 -4.13 -3.12 -11.43
C VAL A 111 -3.05 -4.15 -11.15
N LEU A 112 -2.36 -4.05 -10.01
CA LEU A 112 -1.26 -4.96 -9.66
C LEU A 112 -1.72 -6.42 -9.60
N LEU A 113 -2.86 -6.70 -8.96
CA LEU A 113 -3.43 -8.05 -8.87
C LEU A 113 -3.83 -8.60 -10.25
N THR A 114 -4.35 -7.77 -11.14
CA THR A 114 -4.72 -8.23 -12.47
C THR A 114 -3.48 -8.51 -13.30
N LEU A 115 -2.45 -7.65 -13.24
CA LEU A 115 -1.17 -7.89 -13.91
C LEU A 115 -0.54 -9.21 -13.46
N SER A 116 -0.57 -9.52 -12.16
CA SER A 116 0.00 -10.78 -11.68
C SER A 116 -0.80 -12.00 -12.11
N ARG A 117 -2.11 -11.88 -12.34
CA ARG A 117 -2.95 -13.01 -12.80
C ARG A 117 -2.77 -13.36 -14.26
N GLN A 118 -2.26 -12.44 -15.08
CA GLN A 118 -2.09 -12.70 -16.50
C GLN A 118 -0.91 -13.64 -16.78
N MET A 119 -1.09 -14.52 -17.77
CA MET A 119 -0.03 -15.41 -18.25
C MET A 119 1.08 -14.62 -18.94
N ILE A 120 0.70 -13.61 -19.71
CA ILE A 120 1.60 -12.67 -20.39
C ILE A 120 1.29 -11.29 -19.82
N VAL A 121 2.30 -10.64 -19.23
CA VAL A 121 2.11 -9.32 -18.63
C VAL A 121 1.95 -8.27 -19.76
N PRO A 122 0.94 -7.39 -19.70
CA PRO A 122 0.73 -6.33 -20.68
C PRO A 122 1.92 -5.40 -20.81
N SER A 123 2.04 -4.73 -21.97
CA SER A 123 3.09 -3.74 -22.19
C SER A 123 3.15 -2.72 -21.06
N ARG A 124 4.36 -2.51 -20.55
CA ARG A 124 4.65 -1.60 -19.45
C ARG A 124 4.36 -0.13 -19.78
N ASP A 125 4.32 0.20 -21.07
CA ASP A 125 4.05 1.54 -21.61
C ASP A 125 2.58 1.76 -21.97
N MET A 126 1.68 0.86 -21.56
CA MET A 126 0.24 1.08 -21.66
C MET A 126 -0.20 2.13 -20.63
N GLU A 127 -1.11 3.02 -21.01
CA GLU A 127 -1.66 4.02 -20.09
C GLU A 127 -2.55 3.38 -19.03
N MET A 128 -2.23 3.64 -17.76
CA MET A 128 -2.86 3.06 -16.60
C MET A 128 -4.34 3.45 -16.47
N GLY A 129 -4.69 4.69 -16.80
CA GLY A 129 -6.09 5.16 -16.77
C GLY A 129 -6.98 4.38 -17.73
N HIS A 130 -6.52 4.17 -18.98
CA HIS A 130 -7.24 3.35 -19.96
C HIS A 130 -7.27 1.88 -19.55
N TYR A 131 -6.18 1.35 -19.01
CA TYR A 131 -6.19 -0.02 -18.48
C TYR A 131 -7.25 -0.21 -17.39
N MET A 132 -7.38 0.75 -16.46
CA MET A 132 -8.39 0.70 -15.40
C MET A 132 -9.83 0.80 -15.94
N GLU A 133 -10.07 1.62 -16.96
CA GLU A 133 -11.40 1.84 -17.54
C GLU A 133 -11.81 0.71 -18.49
N ASP A 134 -10.94 0.38 -19.44
CA ASP A 134 -11.29 -0.48 -20.58
C ASP A 134 -11.07 -1.96 -20.29
N LEU A 135 -10.09 -2.30 -19.44
CA LEU A 135 -9.73 -3.70 -19.15
C LEU A 135 -10.19 -4.17 -17.77
N LEU A 136 -10.11 -3.30 -16.76
CA LEU A 136 -10.61 -3.63 -15.42
C LEU A 136 -12.07 -3.25 -15.20
N HIS A 137 -12.64 -2.41 -16.07
CA HIS A 137 -14.00 -1.88 -15.94
C HIS A 137 -14.26 -1.27 -14.57
N LEU A 138 -13.25 -0.59 -14.01
CA LEU A 138 -13.40 0.15 -12.76
C LEU A 138 -14.41 1.28 -12.96
N GLN A 139 -15.09 1.65 -11.89
CA GLN A 139 -16.03 2.77 -11.92
C GLN A 139 -15.27 4.08 -12.15
N PRO A 140 -15.91 5.12 -12.72
CA PRO A 140 -15.30 6.45 -12.85
C PRO A 140 -14.74 7.01 -11.54
N ILE A 141 -15.33 6.58 -10.41
CA ILE A 141 -14.85 6.93 -9.08
C ILE A 141 -13.46 6.36 -8.75
N GLU A 142 -13.06 5.28 -9.38
CA GLU A 142 -11.81 4.58 -9.12
C GLU A 142 -10.70 5.05 -10.07
N PHE A 143 -10.98 5.23 -11.36
CA PHE A 143 -9.92 5.48 -12.35
C PHE A 143 -9.70 6.95 -12.73
N ALA A 144 -10.69 7.84 -12.52
CA ALA A 144 -10.60 9.23 -12.96
C ALA A 144 -9.34 9.99 -12.47
N PRO A 145 -8.84 9.77 -11.22
CA PRO A 145 -7.61 10.42 -10.77
C PRO A 145 -6.36 10.06 -11.57
N PHE A 146 -6.36 8.92 -12.27
CA PHE A 146 -5.22 8.42 -13.03
C PHE A 146 -5.31 8.71 -14.53
N LYS A 147 -6.49 9.12 -15.02
CA LYS A 147 -6.74 9.40 -16.44
C LYS A 147 -6.16 10.76 -16.85
N GLY A 148 -5.56 10.80 -18.05
CA GLY A 148 -5.00 12.04 -18.63
C GLY A 148 -3.72 12.56 -17.96
N LEU A 149 -2.99 11.71 -17.23
CA LEU A 149 -1.72 12.06 -16.58
C LEU A 149 -0.49 11.37 -17.22
N HIS A 150 -0.65 10.71 -18.38
CA HIS A 150 0.40 9.87 -19.00
C HIS A 150 1.07 8.90 -18.03
N LEU A 151 0.30 8.42 -17.05
CA LEU A 151 0.74 7.37 -16.13
C LEU A 151 0.69 6.04 -16.86
N LEU A 152 1.81 5.33 -16.85
CA LEU A 152 1.98 4.05 -17.52
C LEU A 152 1.93 2.91 -16.52
N LEU A 153 1.63 1.69 -16.96
CA LEU A 153 1.56 0.51 -16.08
C LEU A 153 2.85 0.27 -15.28
N LYS A 154 4.02 0.57 -15.85
CA LYS A 154 5.30 0.53 -15.13
C LYS A 154 5.36 1.39 -13.87
N HIS A 155 4.56 2.45 -13.79
CA HIS A 155 4.51 3.36 -12.63
C HIS A 155 3.60 2.86 -11.49
N SER A 156 2.78 1.83 -11.73
CA SER A 156 1.69 1.43 -10.84
C SER A 156 2.14 1.07 -9.42
N TYR A 157 3.23 0.32 -9.28
CA TYR A 157 3.74 -0.06 -7.96
C TYR A 157 4.29 1.13 -7.17
N HIS A 158 5.11 1.98 -7.81
CA HIS A 158 5.62 3.20 -7.16
C HIS A 158 4.46 4.11 -6.73
N LEU A 159 3.46 4.27 -7.61
CA LEU A 159 2.29 5.09 -7.30
C LEU A 159 1.45 4.51 -6.16
N TRP A 160 1.27 3.18 -6.13
CA TRP A 160 0.58 2.49 -5.03
C TRP A 160 1.25 2.79 -3.68
N GLN A 161 2.58 2.74 -3.60
CA GLN A 161 3.32 3.04 -2.37
C GLN A 161 3.06 4.46 -1.85
N HIS A 162 2.95 5.46 -2.75
CA HIS A 162 2.65 6.84 -2.36
C HIS A 162 1.19 7.03 -1.95
N VAL A 163 0.25 6.47 -2.72
CA VAL A 163 -1.19 6.61 -2.43
C VAL A 163 -1.56 5.88 -1.15
N GLU A 164 -1.06 4.67 -0.94
CA GLU A 164 -1.22 3.91 0.30
C GLU A 164 -0.62 4.66 1.50
N ARG A 165 0.55 5.30 1.32
CA ARG A 165 1.15 6.16 2.35
C ARG A 165 0.24 7.33 2.72
N TRP A 166 -0.33 8.04 1.74
CA TRP A 166 -1.27 9.11 2.02
C TRP A 166 -2.53 8.59 2.72
N TYR A 167 -3.10 7.48 2.24
CA TYR A 167 -4.23 6.82 2.88
C TYR A 167 -3.96 6.53 4.36
N MET A 168 -2.82 5.88 4.67
CA MET A 168 -2.43 5.57 6.04
C MET A 168 -2.30 6.83 6.91
N LEU A 169 -1.70 7.90 6.38
CA LEU A 169 -1.56 9.18 7.08
C LEU A 169 -2.93 9.79 7.41
N PHE A 170 -3.88 9.78 6.47
CA PHE A 170 -5.24 10.28 6.71
C PHE A 170 -6.02 9.39 7.69
N GLU A 171 -5.80 8.08 7.67
CA GLU A 171 -6.48 7.14 8.58
C GLU A 171 -6.10 7.40 10.04
N SER A 172 -4.92 7.99 10.31
CA SER A 172 -4.36 8.26 11.64
C SER A 172 -4.27 7.01 12.56
N THR A 173 -4.56 5.83 12.03
CA THR A 173 -4.45 4.54 12.75
C THR A 173 -3.06 3.96 12.67
N TRP A 174 -2.26 4.36 11.68
CA TRP A 174 -0.90 3.87 11.49
C TRP A 174 0.07 4.29 12.59
N GLN A 175 -0.25 5.35 13.34
CA GLN A 175 0.51 5.78 14.51
C GLN A 175 0.36 4.83 15.69
N LYS A 176 -0.69 4.01 15.70
CA LYS A 176 -1.04 3.17 16.83
C LYS A 176 -0.48 1.77 16.64
N THR A 177 -0.07 1.14 17.74
CA THR A 177 0.19 -0.29 17.77
C THR A 177 -1.03 -1.04 17.25
N PRO A 178 -0.85 -2.05 16.37
CA PRO A 178 -1.96 -2.86 15.92
C PRO A 178 -2.69 -3.52 17.09
N ALA A 179 -4.03 -3.44 17.10
CA ALA A 179 -4.85 -3.80 18.27
C ALA A 179 -4.70 -5.25 18.75
N LYS A 180 -4.21 -6.15 17.89
CA LYS A 180 -4.03 -7.58 18.19
C LYS A 180 -2.64 -7.93 18.73
N VAL A 181 -1.72 -6.96 18.79
CA VAL A 181 -0.37 -7.21 19.31
C VAL A 181 -0.47 -7.57 20.78
N ASN A 182 0.20 -8.66 21.16
CA ASN A 182 0.19 -9.12 22.55
C ASN A 182 0.79 -8.05 23.47
N ALA A 183 0.16 -7.83 24.63
CA ALA A 183 0.62 -6.90 25.67
C ALA A 183 2.07 -7.19 26.11
N LEU A 184 2.50 -8.44 25.96
CA LEU A 184 3.88 -8.89 26.18
C LEU A 184 4.94 -8.11 25.38
N TYR A 185 4.56 -7.50 24.25
CA TYR A 185 5.46 -6.72 23.38
C TYR A 185 5.33 -5.20 23.55
N GLN A 186 4.59 -4.76 24.57
CA GLN A 186 4.25 -3.36 24.85
C GLN A 186 4.93 -2.83 26.12
N ASN A 187 6.03 -3.44 26.56
CA ASN A 187 6.75 -2.93 27.72
C ASN A 187 7.32 -1.53 27.45
N PRO A 188 7.37 -0.67 28.48
CA PRO A 188 7.87 0.69 28.33
C PRO A 188 9.36 0.68 27.97
N VAL A 189 9.72 1.59 27.07
CA VAL A 189 11.11 1.83 26.69
C VAL A 189 11.75 2.76 27.73
N THR A 190 13.02 2.51 28.10
CA THR A 190 13.75 3.41 29.00
C THR A 190 14.01 4.76 28.35
N GLU A 191 14.15 5.84 29.13
CA GLU A 191 14.44 7.17 28.57
C GLU A 191 15.76 7.21 27.78
N THR A 192 16.77 6.46 28.20
CA THR A 192 18.03 6.30 27.45
C THR A 192 17.81 5.72 26.06
N LEU A 193 16.99 4.66 25.96
CA LEU A 193 16.69 4.01 24.69
C LEU A 193 15.78 4.88 23.82
N LYS A 194 14.85 5.62 24.42
CA LYS A 194 14.00 6.59 23.73
C LYS A 194 14.82 7.70 23.06
N HIS A 195 15.86 8.22 23.71
CA HIS A 195 16.79 9.16 23.08
C HIS A 195 17.52 8.54 21.88
N LYS A 196 18.01 7.30 22.00
CA LYS A 196 18.64 6.58 20.88
C LYS A 196 17.68 6.35 19.72
N LEU A 197 16.41 6.04 20.00
CA LEU A 197 15.39 5.89 18.98
C LEU A 197 15.08 7.22 18.27
N SER A 198 15.02 8.33 19.00
CA SER A 198 14.86 9.66 18.41
C SER A 198 16.00 9.97 17.43
N GLN A 199 17.24 9.77 17.88
CA GLN A 199 18.43 9.98 17.03
C GLN A 199 18.42 9.04 15.81
N PHE A 200 18.03 7.77 15.99
CA PHE A 200 17.88 6.82 14.89
C PHE A 200 16.89 7.31 13.82
N VAL A 201 15.75 7.88 14.22
CA VAL A 201 14.77 8.47 13.29
C VAL A 201 15.32 9.72 12.61
N GLU A 202 16.05 10.57 13.33
CA GLU A 202 16.68 11.78 12.79
C GLU A 202 17.77 11.45 11.74
N ASP A 203 18.58 10.43 12.00
CA ASP A 203 19.68 10.01 11.11
C ASP A 203 19.22 9.19 9.89
N THR A 204 17.97 8.70 9.89
CA THR A 204 17.42 7.89 8.81
C THR A 204 16.66 8.76 7.80
N PRO A 205 16.95 8.68 6.48
CA PRO A 205 16.21 9.44 5.48
C PRO A 205 14.71 9.10 5.48
N ILE A 206 13.87 10.10 5.17
CA ILE A 206 12.41 10.04 5.38
C ILE A 206 11.75 8.85 4.64
N VAL A 207 12.19 8.55 3.42
CA VAL A 207 11.61 7.46 2.60
C VAL A 207 11.96 6.10 3.21
N GLN A 208 13.21 5.92 3.62
CA GLN A 208 13.70 4.68 4.20
C GLN A 208 13.12 4.44 5.59
N MET A 209 12.97 5.50 6.39
CA MET A 209 12.30 5.39 7.69
C MET A 209 10.83 4.99 7.54
N TRP A 210 10.13 5.56 6.56
CA TRP A 210 8.75 5.15 6.23
C TRP A 210 8.68 3.66 5.87
N MET A 211 9.53 3.21 4.95
CA MET A 211 9.58 1.82 4.51
C MET A 211 9.90 0.88 5.68
N LEU A 212 10.80 1.28 6.59
CA LEU A 212 11.13 0.52 7.79
C LEU A 212 9.94 0.43 8.75
N LEU A 213 9.25 1.54 9.02
CA LEU A 213 8.07 1.56 9.89
C LEU A 213 6.95 0.69 9.33
N LYS A 214 6.76 0.66 8.01
CA LYS A 214 5.80 -0.27 7.39
C LYS A 214 6.15 -1.73 7.66
N GLU A 215 7.42 -2.11 7.54
CA GLU A 215 7.87 -3.47 7.83
C GLU A 215 7.74 -3.84 9.29
N TRP A 216 8.11 -2.91 10.17
CA TRP A 216 7.97 -3.09 11.60
C TRP A 216 6.49 -3.31 11.95
N ARG A 217 5.59 -2.50 11.41
CA ARG A 217 4.14 -2.68 11.59
C ARG A 217 3.67 -4.04 11.09
N LEU A 218 4.12 -4.48 9.92
CA LEU A 218 3.74 -5.79 9.37
C LEU A 218 4.26 -6.94 10.26
N LEU A 219 5.47 -6.84 10.79
CA LEU A 219 6.03 -7.81 11.74
C LEU A 219 5.16 -7.88 13.01
N LEU A 220 4.74 -6.72 13.53
CA LEU A 220 3.82 -6.62 14.66
C LEU A 220 2.48 -7.31 14.35
N GLU A 221 1.86 -6.98 13.22
CA GLU A 221 0.55 -7.49 12.80
C GLU A 221 0.53 -9.00 12.52
N THR A 222 1.64 -9.56 12.05
CA THR A 222 1.70 -10.94 11.58
C THR A 222 2.37 -11.88 12.59
N LYS A 223 3.64 -11.64 12.94
CA LYS A 223 4.41 -12.55 13.80
C LYS A 223 4.12 -12.31 15.27
N LEU A 224 4.21 -11.07 15.74
CA LEU A 224 4.09 -10.75 17.17
C LEU A 224 2.64 -10.75 17.67
N CYS A 225 1.65 -10.72 16.77
CA CYS A 225 0.26 -11.02 17.11
C CYS A 225 0.00 -12.52 17.37
N GLN A 226 0.79 -13.42 16.78
CA GLN A 226 0.49 -14.85 16.73
C GLN A 226 1.43 -15.71 17.58
N GLN A 227 2.65 -15.23 17.83
CA GLN A 227 3.71 -15.99 18.47
C GLN A 227 4.02 -15.40 19.84
N ASN A 228 4.06 -16.29 20.85
CA ASN A 228 4.59 -15.97 22.17
C ASN A 228 6.02 -16.50 22.24
N TYR A 229 6.97 -15.58 22.39
CA TYR A 229 8.38 -15.90 22.54
C TYR A 229 8.74 -16.01 24.02
N GLU A 230 9.31 -17.15 24.43
CA GLU A 230 9.93 -17.28 25.76
C GLU A 230 11.16 -16.38 25.85
N TYR A 231 11.44 -15.81 27.03
CA TYR A 231 12.61 -14.94 27.29
C TYR A 231 12.74 -13.70 26.38
N MET A 232 11.61 -13.17 25.90
CA MET A 232 11.51 -11.98 25.05
C MET A 232 12.20 -10.70 25.58
N SER A 233 12.53 -10.61 26.87
CA SER A 233 13.34 -9.53 27.43
C SER A 233 14.82 -9.58 27.03
N ILE A 234 15.32 -10.75 26.65
CA ILE A 234 16.72 -11.02 26.27
C ILE A 234 16.85 -11.11 24.74
N ILE A 235 15.74 -11.37 24.04
CA ILE A 235 15.72 -11.44 22.58
C ILE A 235 15.86 -10.04 21.99
N MET A 236 16.87 -9.85 21.14
CA MET A 236 17.15 -8.59 20.47
C MET A 236 16.18 -8.36 19.30
N PHE A 237 15.36 -7.31 19.39
CA PHE A 237 14.35 -7.00 18.39
C PHE A 237 14.97 -6.75 17.01
N LYS A 238 16.15 -6.10 16.98
CA LYS A 238 16.91 -5.81 15.76
C LYS A 238 17.15 -7.05 14.90
N GLN A 239 17.54 -8.17 15.51
CA GLN A 239 17.81 -9.40 14.77
C GLN A 239 16.54 -9.97 14.13
N HIS A 240 15.43 -9.94 14.85
CA HIS A 240 14.13 -10.36 14.33
C HIS A 240 13.68 -9.47 13.16
N LEU A 241 13.84 -8.16 13.29
CA LEU A 241 13.48 -7.23 12.23
C LEU A 241 14.39 -7.40 11.00
N ILE A 242 15.69 -7.64 11.18
CA ILE A 242 16.62 -7.93 10.06
C ILE A 242 16.21 -9.21 9.32
N ILE A 243 15.88 -10.29 10.04
CA ILE A 243 15.46 -11.55 9.42
C ILE A 243 14.13 -11.38 8.69
N PHE A 244 13.21 -10.59 9.24
CA PHE A 244 11.91 -10.33 8.65
C PHE A 244 11.99 -9.44 7.41
N VAL A 245 12.80 -8.38 7.46
CA VAL A 245 12.96 -7.42 6.37
C VAL A 245 13.88 -7.98 5.30
N GLN A 246 13.29 -8.50 4.23
CA GLN A 246 14.04 -8.99 3.05
C GLN A 246 14.43 -7.87 2.08
N ASN A 247 14.25 -6.60 2.45
CA ASN A 247 14.51 -5.46 1.58
C ASN A 247 15.97 -4.97 1.70
N GLN A 248 16.75 -5.19 0.64
CA GLN A 248 18.17 -4.79 0.58
C GLN A 248 18.39 -3.28 0.78
N GLY A 249 17.42 -2.45 0.40
CA GLY A 249 17.48 -0.99 0.59
C GLY A 249 17.35 -0.54 2.05
N LEU A 250 16.95 -1.43 2.96
CA LEU A 250 16.79 -1.14 4.39
C LEU A 250 17.93 -1.69 5.25
N SER A 251 18.75 -2.61 4.73
CA SER A 251 19.79 -3.30 5.49
C SER A 251 20.75 -2.35 6.20
N ASN A 252 21.20 -1.28 5.52
CA ASN A 252 22.13 -0.30 6.10
C ASN A 252 21.53 0.51 7.25
N PHE A 253 20.22 0.67 7.28
CA PHE A 253 19.52 1.41 8.34
C PHE A 253 19.16 0.49 9.50
N LEU A 254 18.79 -0.76 9.22
CA LEU A 254 18.54 -1.76 10.25
C LEU A 254 19.76 -2.00 11.14
N VAL A 255 20.97 -1.91 10.60
CA VAL A 255 22.22 -2.02 11.37
C VAL A 255 22.38 -0.87 12.38
N LYS A 256 21.77 0.30 12.15
CA LYS A 256 21.81 1.45 13.07
C LYS A 256 20.74 1.38 14.17
N LEU A 257 19.81 0.43 14.10
CA LEU A 257 18.82 0.24 15.15
C LEU A 257 19.54 -0.11 16.47
N PRO A 258 19.13 0.47 17.62
CA PRO A 258 19.79 0.20 18.89
C PRO A 258 19.81 -1.28 19.23
N ASP A 259 21.00 -1.81 19.54
CA ASP A 259 21.17 -3.22 19.89
C ASP A 259 20.45 -3.55 21.20
N GLU A 260 20.28 -2.59 22.10
CA GLU A 260 19.65 -2.82 23.41
C GLU A 260 18.11 -2.92 23.34
N LEU A 261 17.52 -2.73 22.15
CA LEU A 261 16.07 -2.85 21.97
C LEU A 261 15.66 -4.33 21.99
N SER A 262 15.01 -4.73 23.08
CA SER A 262 14.47 -6.08 23.24
C SER A 262 13.08 -6.24 22.62
N LEU A 263 12.72 -7.49 22.32
CA LEU A 263 11.47 -7.85 21.67
C LEU A 263 10.24 -7.42 22.48
N GLN A 264 10.31 -7.49 23.82
CA GLN A 264 9.23 -7.06 24.71
C GLN A 264 8.85 -5.57 24.59
N CYS A 265 9.71 -4.72 24.02
CA CYS A 265 9.46 -3.29 23.83
C CYS A 265 9.10 -2.93 22.38
N ALA A 266 8.95 -3.93 21.49
CA ALA A 266 8.85 -3.72 20.05
C ALA A 266 7.66 -2.85 19.64
N ALA A 267 6.51 -2.97 20.30
CA ALA A 267 5.33 -2.18 20.00
C ALA A 267 5.47 -0.73 20.50
N THR A 268 5.92 -0.54 21.74
CA THR A 268 6.14 0.80 22.32
C THR A 268 7.20 1.57 21.55
N ALA A 269 8.29 0.89 21.15
CA ALA A 269 9.35 1.50 20.35
C ALA A 269 8.87 1.88 18.95
N TYR A 270 7.98 1.10 18.35
CA TYR A 270 7.32 1.44 17.09
C TYR A 270 6.54 2.76 17.21
N GLU A 271 5.64 2.88 18.20
CA GLU A 271 4.85 4.10 18.40
C GLU A 271 5.73 5.33 18.63
N LEU A 272 6.79 5.20 19.43
CA LEU A 272 7.76 6.27 19.64
C LEU A 272 8.43 6.69 18.33
N CYS A 273 8.91 5.73 17.54
CA CYS A 273 9.56 6.01 16.26
C CYS A 273 8.60 6.64 15.25
N VAL A 274 7.33 6.23 15.23
CA VAL A 274 6.30 6.90 14.43
C VAL A 274 6.12 8.35 14.89
N GLY A 275 5.98 8.58 16.19
CA GLY A 275 5.83 9.95 16.73
C GLY A 275 7.03 10.84 16.43
N PHE A 276 8.26 10.32 16.50
CA PHE A 276 9.46 11.06 16.09
C PHE A 276 9.49 11.33 14.59
N TYR A 277 9.07 10.34 13.79
CA TYR A 277 9.03 10.47 12.34
C TYR A 277 8.05 11.56 11.89
N GLU A 278 6.90 11.68 12.56
CA GLU A 278 5.94 12.75 12.28
C GLU A 278 6.48 14.13 12.67
N LYS A 279 7.15 14.23 13.83
CA LYS A 279 7.78 15.46 14.31
C LYS A 279 8.92 15.95 13.42
N LYS A 280 9.66 15.01 12.79
CA LYS A 280 10.73 15.33 11.83
C LYS A 280 10.24 16.20 10.65
N GLY A 281 8.92 16.33 10.49
CA GLY A 281 8.34 17.17 9.48
C GLY A 281 8.28 16.41 8.17
N PHE A 282 7.08 15.94 7.86
CA PHE A 282 6.73 15.63 6.49
C PHE A 282 6.58 16.98 5.78
N GLU A 283 7.67 17.51 5.22
CA GLU A 283 7.52 18.64 4.30
C GLU A 283 6.72 18.16 3.09
N THR A 284 5.44 18.50 3.11
CA THR A 284 4.67 19.03 1.99
C THR A 284 5.46 20.10 1.23
N LYS A 285 6.55 19.71 0.55
CA LYS A 285 7.14 20.46 -0.55
C LYS A 285 7.18 19.61 -1.81
#